data_AF-A0A3N4IX52-F1
#
_entry.id   AF-A0A3N4IX52-F1
#
_cell.length_a   1.000
_cell.length_b   1.000
_cell.length_c   1.000
_cell.angle_alpha   90.00
_cell.angle_beta   90.00
_cell.angle_gamma   90.00
#
_symmetry.space_group_name_H-M   'P 1'
#
loop_
_entity.id
_entity.type
_entity.pdbx_description
1 polymer ?
#
loop_
_entity_poly.entity_id
_entity_poly.type
_entity_poly.pdbx_seq_one_letter_code
_entity_poly.pdbx_strand_id
1 'polypeptide(L)'
;MAPPHTQKLFKKHTEKNIVGYEIIALADFGWGYKHILKKTGVLVLTAQGIVKRCHTYCQIEDAPRSGKPTLLSQDNLEAIEEAVENNPPSFVNELTK
;
A
#
# COMPACT_ATOMS: atom_id res chain seq x y z
N MET A 1 11.99 4.87 17.36
CA MET A 1 10.77 5.47 16.74
C MET A 1 10.90 5.36 15.23
N ALA A 2 9.88 4.87 14.52
CA ALA A 2 9.95 4.68 13.07
C ALA A 2 9.90 6.04 12.32
N PRO A 3 10.66 6.22 11.22
CA PRO A 3 10.72 7.48 10.48
C PRO A 3 9.35 8.03 10.02
N PRO A 4 9.14 9.35 9.92
CA PRO A 4 7.83 9.93 9.59
C PRO A 4 7.25 9.48 8.24
N HIS A 5 8.12 9.15 7.28
CA HIS A 5 7.72 8.73 5.93
C HIS A 5 7.17 7.29 5.91
N THR A 6 7.67 6.38 6.76
CA THR A 6 7.15 5.00 6.86
C THR A 6 5.79 4.98 7.54
N GLN A 7 5.50 5.92 8.45
CA GLN A 7 4.20 6.03 9.13
C GLN A 7 3.05 6.37 8.17
N LYS A 8 3.27 7.24 7.18
CA LYS A 8 2.25 7.58 6.17
C LYS A 8 1.93 6.39 5.25
N LEU A 9 2.94 5.60 4.92
CA LEU A 9 2.79 4.41 4.10
C LEU A 9 2.03 3.32 4.87
N PHE A 10 2.36 3.12 6.15
CA PHE A 10 1.63 2.23 7.06
C PHE A 10 0.14 2.58 7.16
N LYS A 11 -0.20 3.86 7.41
CA LYS A 11 -1.61 4.31 7.51
C LYS A 11 -2.40 4.01 6.23
N LYS A 12 -1.82 4.25 5.06
CA LYS A 12 -2.46 3.95 3.75
C LYS A 12 -2.68 2.45 3.53
N HIS A 13 -1.77 1.60 4.01
CA HIS A 13 -1.96 0.15 3.97
C HIS A 13 -3.07 -0.30 4.92
N THR A 14 -3.11 0.25 6.13
CA THR A 14 -4.15 -0.09 7.12
C THR A 14 -5.55 0.29 6.63
N GLU A 15 -5.74 1.48 6.04
CA GLU A 15 -7.04 1.92 5.51
C GLU A 15 -7.54 1.06 4.35
N LYS A 16 -6.65 0.67 3.42
CA LYS A 16 -7.00 -0.24 2.31
C LYS A 16 -7.37 -1.64 2.79
N ASN A 17 -6.66 -2.14 3.80
CA ASN A 17 -6.92 -3.46 4.36
C ASN A 17 -8.29 -3.50 5.03
N ILE A 18 -8.70 -2.45 5.76
CA ILE A 18 -10.03 -2.36 6.39
C ILE A 18 -11.16 -2.49 5.35
N VAL A 19 -11.07 -1.75 4.24
CA VAL A 19 -12.08 -1.82 3.16
C VAL A 19 -12.10 -3.21 2.50
N GLY A 20 -10.94 -3.85 2.36
CA GLY A 20 -10.84 -5.21 1.83
C GLY A 20 -11.56 -6.24 2.72
N TYR A 21 -11.38 -6.18 4.04
CA TYR A 21 -12.09 -7.05 4.99
C TYR A 21 -13.61 -6.80 4.96
N GLU A 22 -14.05 -5.54 4.86
CA GLU A 22 -15.48 -5.21 4.75
C GLU A 22 -16.10 -5.81 3.47
N ILE A 23 -15.40 -5.74 2.35
CA ILE A 23 -15.86 -6.33 1.07
C ILE A 23 -16.05 -7.84 1.18
N ILE A 24 -15.11 -8.54 1.83
CA ILE A 24 -15.18 -10.00 2.01
C ILE A 24 -16.34 -10.37 2.92
N ALA A 25 -16.46 -9.70 4.07
CA ALA A 25 -17.57 -9.94 4.99
C ALA A 25 -18.93 -9.74 4.29
N LEU A 26 -19.10 -8.65 3.54
CA LEU A 26 -20.34 -8.41 2.79
C LEU A 26 -20.62 -9.49 1.74
N ALA A 27 -19.59 -9.96 1.03
CA ALA A 27 -19.73 -11.04 0.06
C ALA A 27 -20.11 -12.38 0.73
N ASP A 28 -19.51 -12.70 1.88
CA ASP A 28 -19.83 -13.90 2.67
C ASP A 28 -21.25 -13.86 3.24
N PHE A 29 -21.75 -12.67 3.58
CA PHE A 29 -23.17 -12.44 3.91
C PHE A 29 -24.11 -12.53 2.70
N GLY A 30 -23.60 -12.83 1.50
CA GLY A 30 -24.40 -13.01 0.28
C GLY A 30 -24.79 -11.72 -0.43
N TRP A 31 -24.14 -10.60 -0.12
CA TRP A 31 -24.43 -9.34 -0.83
C TRP A 31 -23.95 -9.40 -2.28
N GLY A 32 -24.82 -8.96 -3.20
CA GLY A 32 -24.43 -8.82 -4.60
C GLY A 32 -23.40 -7.70 -4.79
N TYR A 33 -22.43 -7.91 -5.70
CA TYR A 33 -21.33 -6.95 -5.92
C TYR A 33 -21.77 -5.53 -6.30
N LYS A 34 -22.94 -5.37 -6.95
CA LYS A 34 -23.51 -4.04 -7.24
C LYS A 34 -23.89 -3.29 -5.96
N HIS A 35 -24.33 -4.00 -4.91
CA HIS A 35 -24.66 -3.41 -3.62
C HIS A 35 -23.39 -3.10 -2.83
N ILE A 36 -22.38 -3.99 -2.90
CA ILE A 36 -21.07 -3.75 -2.30
C ILE A 36 -20.45 -2.47 -2.90
N LEU A 37 -20.46 -2.30 -4.22
CA LEU A 37 -20.02 -1.06 -4.89
C LEU A 37 -20.70 0.19 -4.31
N LYS A 38 -22.03 0.17 -4.18
CA LYS A 38 -22.78 1.33 -3.66
C LYS A 38 -22.41 1.65 -2.20
N LYS A 39 -22.05 0.63 -1.41
CA LYS A 39 -21.73 0.76 0.00
C LYS A 39 -20.29 1.24 0.23
N THR A 40 -19.33 0.65 -0.47
CA THR A 40 -17.89 0.88 -0.24
C THR A 40 -17.25 1.85 -1.23
N GLY A 41 -17.92 2.16 -2.34
CA GLY A 41 -17.38 2.95 -3.45
C GLY A 41 -16.36 2.20 -4.32
N VAL A 42 -16.09 0.93 -4.02
CA VAL A 42 -15.10 0.11 -4.74
C VAL A 42 -15.73 -0.52 -5.98
N LEU A 43 -15.07 -0.37 -7.13
CA LEU A 43 -15.49 -0.95 -8.40
C LEU A 43 -15.78 -2.45 -8.27
N VAL A 44 -16.84 -2.91 -8.97
CA VAL A 44 -17.28 -4.32 -8.93
C VAL A 44 -16.15 -5.29 -9.26
N LEU A 45 -15.36 -5.00 -10.29
CA LEU A 45 -14.21 -5.83 -10.69
C LEU A 45 -13.15 -5.92 -9.59
N THR A 46 -12.90 -4.81 -8.89
CA THR A 46 -11.95 -4.76 -7.78
C THR A 46 -12.47 -5.56 -6.59
N ALA A 47 -13.75 -5.41 -6.23
CA ALA A 47 -14.37 -6.19 -5.16
C ALA A 47 -14.33 -7.69 -5.46
N GLN A 48 -14.64 -8.10 -6.69
CA GLN A 48 -14.53 -9.49 -7.14
C GLN A 48 -13.09 -10.01 -7.04
N GLY A 49 -12.11 -9.20 -7.47
CA GLY A 49 -10.69 -9.52 -7.36
C GLY A 49 -10.25 -9.75 -5.91
N ILE A 50 -10.70 -8.90 -4.99
CA ILE A 50 -10.42 -9.00 -3.55
C ILE A 50 -10.99 -10.30 -2.98
N VAL A 51 -12.28 -10.59 -3.21
CA VAL A 51 -12.94 -11.82 -2.73
C VAL A 51 -12.23 -13.05 -3.29
N LYS A 52 -11.96 -13.07 -4.60
CA LYS A 52 -11.24 -14.18 -5.24
C LYS A 52 -9.86 -14.40 -4.64
N ARG A 53 -9.10 -13.33 -4.39
CA ARG A 53 -7.78 -13.41 -3.77
C ARG A 53 -7.86 -13.96 -2.35
N CYS A 54 -8.80 -13.49 -1.55
CA CYS A 54 -9.02 -14.00 -0.20
C CYS A 54 -9.36 -15.49 -0.20
N HIS A 55 -10.25 -15.94 -1.08
CA HIS A 55 -10.60 -17.37 -1.17
C HIS A 55 -9.44 -18.24 -1.66
N THR A 56 -8.55 -17.69 -2.47
CA THR A 56 -7.43 -18.46 -3.06
C THR A 56 -6.23 -18.54 -2.11
N TYR A 57 -5.91 -17.44 -1.42
CA TYR A 57 -4.66 -17.28 -0.68
C TYR A 57 -4.84 -16.97 0.81
N CYS A 58 -6.08 -16.87 1.31
CA CYS A 58 -6.41 -16.38 2.65
C CYS A 58 -5.76 -15.01 2.96
N GLN A 59 -5.54 -14.20 1.92
CA GLN A 59 -4.87 -12.91 1.99
C GLN A 59 -5.60 -11.89 1.14
N ILE A 60 -5.62 -10.65 1.63
CA ILE A 60 -6.27 -9.50 0.99
C ILE A 60 -5.23 -8.57 0.40
N GLU A 61 -4.03 -8.59 0.97
CA GLU A 61 -2.94 -7.72 0.59
C GLU A 61 -2.56 -7.92 -0.89
N ASP A 62 -2.17 -6.82 -1.53
CA ASP A 62 -1.61 -6.91 -2.87
C ASP A 62 -0.31 -7.69 -2.82
N ALA A 63 -0.16 -8.61 -3.78
CA ALA A 63 1.11 -9.30 -3.97
C ALA A 63 2.23 -8.25 -4.15
N PRO A 64 3.43 -8.51 -3.61
CA PRO A 64 4.58 -7.66 -3.88
C PRO A 64 4.69 -7.47 -5.40
N ARG A 65 4.71 -6.21 -5.85
CA ARG A 65 4.85 -5.93 -7.28
C ARG A 65 6.19 -6.52 -7.72
N SER A 66 6.16 -7.39 -8.72
CA SER A 66 7.38 -7.87 -9.37
C SER A 66 8.01 -6.70 -10.12
N GLY A 67 8.90 -5.99 -9.44
CA GLY A 67 9.86 -5.08 -10.04
C GLY A 67 11.23 -5.46 -9.47
N LYS A 68 12.30 -5.28 -10.24
CA LYS A 68 13.64 -5.32 -9.67
C LYS A 68 13.70 -4.13 -8.70
N PRO A 69 13.80 -4.33 -7.37
CA PRO A 69 14.14 -3.22 -6.51
C PRO A 69 15.43 -2.66 -7.08
N THR A 70 15.50 -1.36 -7.34
CA THR A 70 16.81 -0.74 -7.48
C THR A 70 17.43 -0.86 -6.11
N LEU A 71 18.16 -1.96 -5.89
CA LEU A 71 18.99 -2.16 -4.71
C LEU A 71 20.03 -1.05 -4.78
N LEU A 72 19.75 0.04 -4.08
CA LEU A 72 20.81 0.94 -3.66
C LEU A 72 21.75 0.08 -2.83
N SER A 73 23.05 0.11 -3.14
CA SER A 73 24.05 -0.50 -2.28
C SER A 73 23.95 0.12 -0.89
N GLN A 74 24.39 -0.61 0.13
CA GLN A 74 24.44 -0.11 1.50
C GLN A 74 25.23 1.22 1.56
N ASP A 75 26.33 1.32 0.81
CA ASP A 75 27.14 2.54 0.70
C ASP A 75 26.35 3.73 0.11
N ASN A 76 25.48 3.48 -0.87
CA ASN A 76 24.65 4.52 -1.46
C ASN A 76 23.55 4.96 -0.49
N LEU A 77 23.03 4.06 0.34
CA LEU A 77 22.07 4.40 1.39
C LEU A 77 22.73 5.24 2.48
N GLU A 78 23.91 4.85 2.97
CA GLU A 78 24.66 5.59 3.98
C GLU A 78 25.06 6.98 3.49
N ALA A 79 25.50 7.12 2.23
CA ALA A 79 25.81 8.42 1.64
C ALA A 79 24.57 9.33 1.52
N ILE A 80 23.39 8.77 1.22
CA ILE A 80 22.13 9.52 1.18
C ILE A 80 21.72 9.94 2.60
N GLU A 81 21.83 9.05 3.58
CA GLU A 81 21.51 9.34 4.98
C GLU A 81 22.43 10.44 5.54
N GLU A 82 23.73 10.34 5.30
CA GLU A 82 24.73 11.34 5.71
C GLU A 82 24.50 12.69 5.00
N ALA A 83 24.18 12.69 3.71
CA ALA A 83 23.89 13.94 2.98
C ALA A 83 22.62 14.65 3.49
N VAL A 84 21.59 13.88 3.87
CA VAL A 84 20.35 14.40 4.46
C VAL A 84 20.59 14.94 5.87
N GLU A 85 21.42 14.27 6.67
CA GLU A 85 21.76 14.70 8.03
C GLU A 85 22.58 16.01 8.03
N ASN A 86 23.50 16.14 7.08
CA ASN A 86 24.37 17.31 6.98
C ASN A 86 23.71 18.55 6.35
N ASN A 87 22.72 18.40 5.45
CA ASN A 87 22.02 19.53 4.83
C ASN A 87 20.55 19.22 4.48
N PRO A 88 19.63 19.24 5.47
CA PRO A 88 18.24 18.87 5.25
C PRO A 88 17.45 19.74 4.25
N PRO A 89 17.66 21.07 4.11
CA PRO A 89 16.84 21.89 3.20
C PRO A 89 17.32 21.90 1.75
N SER A 90 18.61 21.70 1.47
CA SER A 90 19.16 21.78 0.10
C SER A 90 18.95 20.48 -0.68
N PHE A 91 19.05 19.33 -0.01
CA PHE A 91 18.98 18.01 -0.66
C PHE A 91 17.60 17.73 -1.29
N VAL A 92 16.52 18.22 -0.67
CA VAL A 92 15.16 18.08 -1.20
C VAL A 92 14.96 18.91 -2.49
N ASN A 93 15.58 20.08 -2.58
CA ASN A 93 15.51 20.95 -3.76
C ASN A 93 16.37 20.44 -4.94
N GLU A 94 17.43 19.67 -4.66
CA GLU A 94 18.26 19.03 -5.69
C GLU A 94 17.61 17.77 -6.28
N LEU A 95 16.84 17.01 -5.49
CA LEU A 95 16.13 15.81 -5.94
C LEU A 95 14.83 16.08 -6.73
N THR A 96 14.36 17.33 -6.77
CA THR A 96 13.07 17.72 -7.36
C THR A 96 13.19 18.52 -8.67
N LYS A 97 14.40 18.64 -9.23
CA LYS A 97 14.65 19.21 -10.57
C LYS A 97 14.70 18.15 -11.66
#